data_AF-A0A0C9MCM4-F1
#
_entry.id   AF-A0A0C9MCM4-F1
#
_cell.length_a   1.000
_cell.length_b   1.000
_cell.length_c   1.000
_cell.angle_alpha   90.00
_cell.angle_beta   90.00
_cell.angle_gamma   90.00
#
_symmetry.space_group_name_H-M   'P 1'
#
loop_
_entity.id
_entity.type
_entity.pdbx_description
1 polymer ?
#
loop_
_entity_poly.entity_id
_entity_poly.type
_entity_poly.pdbx_seq_one_letter_code
_entity_poly.pdbx_strand_id
1 'polypeptide(L)'
;MSYYTYYLYKYLVSSRQRRITDSNTKLRTKCRRLLQSEKVKDIVIKSILGSNVSKSRYPSFKENNFNEALFSITYAPDSNYSILEHLPPIAIVIQDSIDETAMADLVYYSTRLYEQYKTLPILVAIPMKGFACDKMLAEFGSDISINKNLFKVNEAKSCLLWALHLHVFTLESVKAYIHKSPMDRMIALICCIVQADKLSESQCQDPTMKTLLKLFK
;
A
#
# COMPACT_ATOMS: atom_id res chain seq x y z
N MET A 1 14.42 6.11 25.67
CA MET A 1 13.18 6.56 24.99
C MET A 1 12.91 5.55 23.88
N SER A 2 11.75 4.88 23.83
CA SER A 2 11.52 3.91 22.76
C SER A 2 11.37 4.67 21.43
N TYR A 3 11.86 4.11 20.33
CA TYR A 3 11.77 4.72 18.99
C TYR A 3 10.32 5.11 18.62
N TYR A 4 9.34 4.35 19.14
CA TYR A 4 7.91 4.66 19.06
C TYR A 4 7.55 6.01 19.71
N THR A 5 8.08 6.29 20.90
CA THR A 5 7.87 7.59 21.58
C THR A 5 8.49 8.73 20.78
N TYR A 6 9.59 8.49 20.05
CA TYR A 6 10.22 9.51 19.20
C TYR A 6 9.35 9.88 17.99
N TYR A 7 8.81 8.89 17.25
CA TYR A 7 7.94 9.18 16.11
C TYR A 7 6.58 9.78 16.52
N LEU A 8 5.96 9.29 17.60
CA LEU A 8 4.73 9.89 18.12
C LEU A 8 4.97 11.34 18.56
N TYR A 9 6.08 11.60 19.25
CA TYR A 9 6.49 12.94 19.65
C TYR A 9 6.76 13.85 18.44
N LYS A 10 7.51 13.36 17.45
CA LYS A 10 7.83 14.11 16.22
C LYS A 10 6.57 14.43 15.41
N TYR A 11 5.63 13.50 15.30
CA TYR A 11 4.33 13.69 14.64
C TYR A 11 3.46 14.76 15.32
N LEU A 12 3.37 14.71 16.65
CA LEU A 12 2.65 15.71 17.44
C LEU A 12 3.28 17.10 17.32
N VAL A 13 4.58 17.18 17.07
CA VAL A 13 5.32 18.43 16.85
C VAL A 13 5.24 18.92 15.40
N SER A 14 5.26 18.03 14.39
CA SER A 14 5.27 18.38 12.95
C SER A 14 3.89 18.66 12.36
N SER A 15 2.82 18.10 12.92
CA SER A 15 1.42 18.31 12.49
C SER A 15 0.91 19.75 12.67
N ARG A 16 1.74 20.68 13.18
CA ARG A 16 1.45 22.12 13.27
C ARG A 16 1.77 22.93 12.02
N GLN A 17 2.36 22.37 10.98
CA GLN A 17 2.64 23.10 9.73
C GLN A 17 1.77 22.61 8.57
N ARG A 18 0.75 23.41 8.23
CA ARG A 18 0.04 23.36 6.94
C ARG A 18 1.02 23.68 5.80
N ARG A 19 0.91 22.99 4.65
CA ARG A 19 0.47 23.57 3.35
C ARG A 19 0.89 22.74 2.11
N ILE A 20 0.13 23.00 1.04
CA ILE A 20 0.31 22.78 -0.41
C ILE A 20 0.16 21.34 -0.94
N THR A 21 -1.07 20.99 -1.33
CA THR A 21 -1.31 19.98 -2.36
C THR A 21 -1.85 20.65 -3.61
N ASP A 22 -1.00 20.90 -4.61
CA ASP A 22 -1.49 20.88 -6.00
C ASP A 22 -0.36 20.61 -7.00
N SER A 23 -0.39 19.41 -7.57
CA SER A 23 0.31 19.01 -8.80
C SER A 23 -0.06 17.59 -9.26
N ASN A 24 -0.62 16.74 -8.39
CA ASN A 24 -0.86 15.31 -8.69
C ASN A 24 -2.33 14.87 -8.77
N THR A 25 -3.27 15.80 -8.99
CA THR A 25 -4.73 15.55 -9.03
C THR A 25 -5.12 14.50 -10.07
N LYS A 26 -4.40 14.44 -11.20
CA LYS A 26 -4.62 13.46 -12.27
C LYS A 26 -4.21 12.05 -11.85
N LEU A 27 -3.00 11.87 -11.31
CA LEU A 27 -2.52 10.58 -10.83
C LEU A 27 -3.41 10.06 -9.70
N ARG A 28 -3.75 10.92 -8.72
CA ARG A 28 -4.68 10.61 -7.64
C ARG A 28 -6.02 10.10 -8.18
N THR A 29 -6.59 10.75 -9.18
CA THR A 29 -7.88 10.36 -9.78
C THR A 29 -7.79 9.02 -10.51
N LYS A 30 -6.69 8.73 -11.21
CA LYS A 30 -6.45 7.43 -11.85
C LYS A 30 -6.28 6.31 -10.83
N CYS A 31 -5.44 6.51 -9.81
CA CYS A 31 -5.24 5.55 -8.72
C CYS A 31 -6.54 5.28 -7.96
N ARG A 32 -7.35 6.31 -7.72
CA ARG A 32 -8.68 6.17 -7.12
C ARG A 32 -9.55 5.21 -7.93
N ARG A 33 -9.73 5.48 -9.23
CA ARG A 33 -10.56 4.63 -10.12
C ARG A 33 -10.05 3.19 -10.17
N LEU A 34 -8.73 3.02 -10.28
CA LEU A 34 -8.10 1.70 -10.32
C LEU A 34 -8.35 0.91 -9.03
N LEU A 35 -8.04 1.50 -7.87
CA LEU A 35 -8.12 0.80 -6.59
C LEU A 35 -9.55 0.59 -6.08
N GLN A 36 -10.53 1.33 -6.61
CA GLN A 36 -11.97 1.09 -6.37
C GLN A 36 -12.53 -0.05 -7.24
N SER A 37 -11.78 -0.53 -8.24
CA SER A 37 -12.23 -1.62 -9.09
C SER A 37 -12.34 -2.94 -8.30
N GLU A 38 -13.48 -3.61 -8.43
CA GLU A 38 -13.70 -4.96 -7.89
C GLU A 38 -12.69 -6.01 -8.37
N LYS A 39 -12.06 -5.79 -9.53
CA LYS A 39 -11.01 -6.66 -10.05
C LYS A 39 -9.69 -6.43 -9.31
N VAL A 40 -9.38 -5.18 -9.01
CA VAL A 40 -8.16 -4.79 -8.28
C VAL A 40 -8.27 -5.15 -6.80
N LYS A 41 -9.44 -4.95 -6.20
CA LYS A 41 -9.72 -5.44 -4.84
C LYS A 41 -9.47 -6.95 -4.73
N ASP A 42 -9.97 -7.76 -5.68
CA ASP A 42 -9.72 -9.21 -5.70
C ASP A 42 -8.23 -9.56 -5.77
N ILE A 43 -7.47 -8.84 -6.60
CA ILE A 43 -6.02 -9.02 -6.72
C ILE A 43 -5.36 -8.76 -5.38
N VAL A 44 -5.62 -7.61 -4.75
CA VAL A 44 -4.99 -7.24 -3.48
C VAL A 44 -5.35 -8.23 -2.38
N ILE A 45 -6.64 -8.54 -2.19
CA ILE A 45 -7.08 -9.47 -1.14
C ILE A 45 -6.39 -10.83 -1.28
N LYS A 46 -6.36 -11.40 -2.50
CA LYS A 46 -5.74 -12.71 -2.73
C LYS A 46 -4.22 -12.70 -2.60
N SER A 47 -3.57 -11.61 -3.03
CA SER A 47 -2.12 -11.49 -2.91
C SER A 47 -1.66 -11.30 -1.47
N ILE A 48 -2.43 -10.60 -0.65
CA ILE A 48 -2.08 -10.30 0.75
C ILE A 48 -2.52 -11.42 1.71
N LEU A 49 -3.75 -11.93 1.58
CA LEU A 49 -4.33 -12.88 2.52
C LEU A 49 -4.35 -14.33 2.00
N GLY A 50 -4.06 -14.53 0.73
CA GLY A 50 -4.07 -15.84 0.06
C GLY A 50 -5.33 -16.10 -0.78
N SER A 51 -5.22 -17.07 -1.68
CA SER A 51 -6.24 -17.38 -2.70
C SER A 51 -7.61 -17.80 -2.15
N ASN A 52 -7.66 -18.25 -0.90
CA ASN A 52 -8.86 -18.78 -0.26
C ASN A 52 -9.76 -17.67 0.32
N VAL A 53 -9.27 -16.43 0.42
CA VAL A 53 -10.05 -15.31 0.95
C VAL A 53 -10.78 -14.62 -0.20
N SER A 54 -12.11 -14.63 -0.15
CA SER A 54 -12.95 -13.92 -1.13
C SER A 54 -12.97 -12.42 -0.88
N LYS A 55 -12.91 -11.63 -1.96
CA LYS A 55 -13.10 -10.17 -1.93
C LYS A 55 -14.46 -9.73 -1.36
N SER A 56 -15.48 -10.60 -1.39
CA SER A 56 -16.81 -10.30 -0.83
C SER A 56 -16.77 -10.10 0.67
N ARG A 57 -15.75 -10.65 1.36
CA ARG A 57 -15.49 -10.38 2.78
C ARG A 57 -15.02 -8.93 3.05
N TYR A 58 -14.76 -8.16 1.99
CA TYR A 58 -14.42 -6.74 2.01
C TYR A 58 -15.43 -5.96 1.15
N PRO A 59 -16.67 -5.79 1.62
CA PRO A 59 -17.76 -5.25 0.82
C PRO A 59 -17.59 -3.76 0.52
N SER A 60 -16.84 -3.04 1.36
CA SER A 60 -16.68 -1.61 1.25
C SER A 60 -15.22 -1.19 1.19
N PHE A 61 -15.01 0.00 0.66
CA PHE A 61 -13.75 0.71 0.75
C PHE A 61 -13.99 2.11 1.31
N LYS A 62 -12.97 2.68 1.94
CA LYS A 62 -12.96 4.06 2.43
C LYS A 62 -11.75 4.76 1.84
N GLU A 63 -11.97 5.86 1.12
CA GLU A 63 -10.87 6.78 0.80
C GLU A 63 -10.49 7.51 2.08
N ASN A 64 -9.18 7.62 2.32
CA ASN A 64 -8.69 8.32 3.50
C ASN A 64 -7.90 9.54 3.06
N ASN A 65 -8.15 10.64 3.76
CA ASN A 65 -7.35 11.84 3.64
C ASN A 65 -6.18 11.71 4.60
N PHE A 66 -5.09 11.14 4.10
CA PHE A 66 -3.76 11.31 4.69
C PHE A 66 -3.24 12.69 4.36
N ASN A 67 -2.54 13.33 5.29
CA ASN A 67 -2.00 14.66 5.06
C ASN A 67 -0.99 14.69 3.91
N GLU A 68 -0.08 13.71 3.83
CA GLU A 68 1.00 13.70 2.83
C GLU A 68 0.91 12.58 1.78
N ALA A 69 -0.05 11.64 1.89
CA ALA A 69 -0.20 10.60 0.88
C ALA A 69 -0.78 11.17 -0.42
N LEU A 70 -0.23 10.74 -1.55
CA LEU A 70 -0.77 11.04 -2.88
C LEU A 70 -2.19 10.46 -3.02
N PHE A 71 -2.39 9.26 -2.48
CA PHE A 71 -3.70 8.61 -2.40
C PHE A 71 -3.68 7.51 -1.33
N SER A 72 -4.80 7.31 -0.65
CA SER A 72 -4.96 6.14 0.23
C SER A 72 -6.38 5.61 0.24
N ILE A 73 -6.51 4.29 0.30
CA ILE A 73 -7.78 3.58 0.35
C ILE A 73 -7.68 2.40 1.30
N THR A 74 -8.76 2.13 2.02
CA THR A 74 -8.84 0.99 2.94
C THR A 74 -9.98 0.10 2.54
N TYR A 75 -9.67 -1.17 2.31
CA TYR A 75 -10.64 -2.24 2.18
C TYR A 75 -11.05 -2.66 3.59
N ALA A 76 -12.32 -2.43 3.91
CA ALA A 76 -12.87 -2.70 5.22
C ALA A 76 -13.51 -4.10 5.22
N PRO A 77 -13.15 -4.96 6.18
CA PRO A 77 -13.76 -6.26 6.32
C PRO A 77 -15.22 -6.09 6.76
N ASP A 78 -16.07 -7.01 6.35
CA ASP A 78 -17.46 -7.06 6.80
C ASP A 78 -17.52 -7.52 8.26
N SER A 79 -18.14 -6.70 9.11
CA SER A 79 -18.34 -6.98 10.54
C SER A 79 -19.31 -8.11 10.82
N ASN A 80 -20.08 -8.56 9.81
CA ASN A 80 -21.09 -9.61 9.95
C ASN A 80 -20.51 -11.03 9.85
N TYR A 81 -19.24 -11.20 9.47
CA TYR A 81 -18.59 -12.52 9.52
C TYR A 81 -18.25 -12.91 10.97
N SER A 82 -18.25 -14.22 11.24
CA SER A 82 -18.16 -14.76 12.60
C SER A 82 -16.96 -14.21 13.39
N ILE A 83 -17.13 -14.07 14.70
CA ILE A 83 -16.11 -13.63 15.70
C ILE A 83 -14.80 -14.44 15.59
N LEU A 84 -14.84 -15.65 15.02
CA LEU A 84 -13.67 -16.53 14.85
C LEU A 84 -12.83 -16.22 13.60
N GLU A 85 -13.32 -15.37 12.68
CA GLU A 85 -12.63 -14.97 11.45
C GLU A 85 -12.36 -13.45 11.44
N HIS A 86 -11.76 -12.89 12.50
CA HIS A 86 -11.40 -11.47 12.53
C HIS A 86 -10.37 -11.14 11.45
N LEU A 87 -10.87 -10.65 10.31
CA LEU A 87 -10.06 -10.18 9.20
C LEU A 87 -9.54 -8.76 9.49
N PRO A 88 -8.25 -8.47 9.20
CA PRO A 88 -7.71 -7.13 9.39
C PRO A 88 -8.16 -6.21 8.25
N PRO A 89 -8.38 -4.91 8.50
CA PRO A 89 -8.50 -3.95 7.41
C PRO A 89 -7.19 -3.87 6.61
N ILE A 90 -7.31 -3.80 5.28
CA ILE A 90 -6.16 -3.66 4.38
C ILE A 90 -6.15 -2.25 3.83
N ALA A 91 -5.09 -1.50 4.12
CA ALA A 91 -4.91 -0.15 3.62
C ALA A 91 -3.80 -0.07 2.59
N ILE A 92 -4.10 0.54 1.45
CA ILE A 92 -3.14 0.86 0.40
C ILE A 92 -2.83 2.34 0.48
N VAL A 93 -1.55 2.68 0.61
CA VAL A 93 -1.07 4.05 0.74
C VAL A 93 -0.04 4.31 -0.35
N ILE A 94 -0.33 5.24 -1.24
CA ILE A 94 0.57 5.69 -2.30
C ILE A 94 1.21 7.00 -1.85
N GLN A 95 2.54 7.04 -1.82
CA GLN A 95 3.33 8.19 -1.38
C GLN A 95 4.38 8.53 -2.43
N ASP A 96 4.91 9.76 -2.40
CA ASP A 96 6.02 10.13 -3.29
C ASP A 96 7.29 9.38 -2.89
N SER A 97 7.67 9.42 -1.61
CA SER A 97 8.79 8.66 -1.03
C SER A 97 8.48 8.25 0.41
N ILE A 98 9.19 7.25 0.94
CA ILE A 98 9.17 6.91 2.37
C ILE A 98 10.28 7.67 3.09
N ASP A 99 9.91 8.68 3.87
CA ASP A 99 10.76 9.39 4.82
C ASP A 99 10.22 9.28 6.26
N GLU A 100 10.83 10.01 7.19
CA GLU A 100 10.42 9.99 8.61
C GLU A 100 8.98 10.50 8.83
N THR A 101 8.50 11.45 8.02
CA THR A 101 7.14 12.00 8.13
C THR A 101 6.13 11.01 7.56
N ALA A 102 6.40 10.46 6.38
CA ALA A 102 5.61 9.41 5.77
C ALA A 102 5.42 8.21 6.72
N MET A 103 6.48 7.81 7.42
CA MET A 103 6.41 6.73 8.41
C MET A 103 5.55 7.11 9.62
N ALA A 104 5.71 8.32 10.15
CA ALA A 104 4.89 8.82 11.25
C ALA A 104 3.39 8.83 10.89
N ASP A 105 3.06 9.27 9.68
CA ASP A 105 1.69 9.25 9.17
C ASP A 105 1.14 7.81 9.07
N LEU A 106 1.94 6.84 8.59
CA LEU A 106 1.54 5.42 8.53
C LEU A 106 1.24 4.85 9.93
N VAL A 107 2.06 5.19 10.93
CA VAL A 107 1.82 4.79 12.33
C VAL A 107 0.53 5.39 12.86
N TYR A 108 0.37 6.72 12.74
CA TYR A 108 -0.84 7.42 13.19
C TYR A 108 -2.11 6.88 12.51
N TYR A 109 -2.02 6.59 11.22
CA TYR A 109 -3.15 6.05 10.51
C TYR A 109 -3.52 4.64 10.98
N SER A 110 -2.52 3.82 11.27
CA SER A 110 -2.77 2.48 11.75
C SER A 110 -3.45 2.47 13.11
N THR A 111 -3.10 3.41 14.00
CA THR A 111 -3.82 3.58 15.27
C THR A 111 -5.27 3.99 15.04
N ARG A 112 -5.56 4.86 14.07
CA ARG A 112 -6.94 5.23 13.69
C ARG A 112 -7.74 4.05 13.15
N LEU A 113 -7.12 3.20 12.33
CA LEU A 113 -7.75 1.97 11.85
C LEU A 113 -8.01 0.98 12.99
N TYR A 114 -7.07 0.82 13.92
CA TYR A 114 -7.26 0.01 15.10
C TYR A 114 -8.41 0.53 15.97
N GLU A 115 -8.49 1.85 16.20
CA GLU A 115 -9.60 2.45 16.94
C GLU A 115 -10.96 2.13 16.30
N GLN A 116 -11.02 2.15 14.97
CA GLN A 116 -12.26 1.93 14.21
C GLN A 116 -12.65 0.45 14.11
N TYR A 117 -11.70 -0.43 13.82
CA TYR A 117 -11.94 -1.84 13.47
C TYR A 117 -11.53 -2.84 14.58
N LYS A 118 -10.89 -2.36 15.65
CA LYS A 118 -10.42 -3.15 16.82
C LYS A 118 -9.41 -4.25 16.48
N THR A 119 -8.80 -4.17 15.30
CA THR A 119 -7.78 -5.11 14.80
C THR A 119 -6.67 -4.31 14.13
N LEU A 120 -5.41 -4.73 14.29
CA LEU A 120 -4.28 -4.10 13.62
C LEU A 120 -4.42 -4.25 12.09
N PRO A 121 -4.18 -3.18 11.32
CA PRO A 121 -4.31 -3.23 9.86
C PRO A 121 -3.15 -3.97 9.20
N ILE A 122 -3.35 -4.42 7.97
CA ILE A 122 -2.26 -4.68 7.04
C ILE A 122 -2.08 -3.44 6.17
N LEU A 123 -0.88 -2.87 6.18
CA LEU A 123 -0.54 -1.74 5.32
C LEU A 123 0.21 -2.20 4.07
N VAL A 124 -0.14 -1.62 2.93
CA VAL A 124 0.56 -1.75 1.66
C VAL A 124 1.00 -0.34 1.24
N ALA A 125 2.28 -0.03 1.43
CA ALA A 125 2.88 1.24 1.05
C ALA A 125 3.53 1.15 -0.33
N ILE A 126 3.21 2.10 -1.21
CA ILE A 126 3.71 2.19 -2.58
C ILE A 126 4.39 3.55 -2.76
N PRO A 127 5.68 3.67 -2.46
CA PRO A 127 6.44 4.88 -2.75
C PRO A 127 6.81 4.98 -4.24
N MET A 128 6.45 6.07 -4.87
CA MET A 128 6.71 6.32 -6.30
C MET A 128 8.21 6.50 -6.61
N LYS A 129 8.98 7.07 -5.66
CA LYS A 129 10.42 7.34 -5.74
C LYS A 129 11.26 6.47 -4.81
N GLY A 130 10.65 5.54 -4.08
CA GLY A 130 11.33 4.67 -3.11
C GLY A 130 11.56 5.32 -1.73
N PHE A 131 12.63 4.91 -1.04
CA PHE A 131 13.00 5.44 0.28
C PHE A 131 13.82 6.72 0.15
N ALA A 132 13.61 7.69 1.05
CA ALA A 132 14.32 8.96 1.02
C ALA A 132 15.81 8.86 1.40
N CYS A 133 16.20 7.85 2.19
CA CYS A 133 17.59 7.59 2.55
C CYS A 133 17.83 6.14 3.00
N ASP A 134 19.10 5.73 3.05
CA ASP A 134 19.52 4.38 3.44
C ASP A 134 19.11 4.00 4.87
N LYS A 135 19.00 4.99 5.77
CA LYS A 135 18.50 4.77 7.13
C LYS A 135 17.05 4.26 7.11
N MET A 136 16.18 4.89 6.32
CA MET A 136 14.78 4.45 6.16
C MET A 136 14.70 3.07 5.51
N LEU A 137 15.54 2.82 4.50
CA LEU A 137 15.64 1.50 3.87
C LEU A 137 16.12 0.43 4.86
N ALA A 138 17.10 0.71 5.71
CA ALA A 138 17.60 -0.25 6.68
C ALA A 138 16.56 -0.62 7.75
N GLU A 139 15.72 0.35 8.14
CA GLU A 139 14.73 0.19 9.22
C GLU A 139 13.40 -0.41 8.72
N PHE A 140 12.94 0.02 7.54
CA PHE A 140 11.61 -0.30 7.00
C PHE A 140 11.66 -1.05 5.66
N GLY A 141 12.85 -1.23 5.11
CA GLY A 141 13.13 -1.87 3.84
C GLY A 141 13.80 -3.24 3.96
N SER A 142 13.76 -3.89 5.14
CA SER A 142 14.37 -5.21 5.26
C SER A 142 13.69 -6.21 4.33
N ASP A 143 14.49 -6.78 3.43
CA ASP A 143 14.09 -7.84 2.51
C ASP A 143 13.55 -9.03 3.30
N ILE A 144 12.22 -9.20 3.33
CA ILE A 144 11.62 -10.48 3.68
C ILE A 144 11.14 -11.07 2.37
N SER A 145 11.88 -12.05 1.85
CA SER A 145 11.32 -12.94 0.82
C SER A 145 10.22 -13.75 1.49
N ILE A 146 8.97 -13.27 1.41
CA ILE A 146 7.83 -14.08 1.84
C ILE A 146 7.79 -15.25 0.86
N ASN A 147 8.31 -16.40 1.31
CA ASN A 147 8.44 -17.66 0.59
C ASN A 147 7.10 -18.28 0.15
N LYS A 148 6.00 -17.52 0.24
CA LYS A 148 4.68 -17.96 -0.20
C LYS A 148 4.35 -17.52 -1.62
N ASN A 149 4.94 -16.44 -2.17
CA ASN A 149 4.65 -15.96 -3.53
C ASN A 149 5.80 -15.10 -4.09
N LEU A 150 6.92 -15.74 -4.47
CA LEU A 150 7.90 -15.35 -5.52
C LEU A 150 8.48 -13.91 -5.63
N PHE A 151 8.10 -12.93 -4.80
CA PHE A 151 8.52 -11.53 -4.92
C PHE A 151 9.09 -10.97 -3.62
N LYS A 152 10.11 -10.12 -3.74
CA LYS A 152 10.69 -9.39 -2.59
C LYS A 152 9.68 -8.37 -2.09
N VAL A 153 9.25 -8.52 -0.83
CA VAL A 153 8.45 -7.54 -0.12
C VAL A 153 9.29 -7.04 1.04
N ASN A 154 9.38 -5.73 1.17
CA ASN A 154 10.02 -5.13 2.33
C ASN A 154 9.01 -5.13 3.47
N GLU A 155 9.35 -5.80 4.56
CA GLU A 155 8.57 -5.77 5.78
C GLU A 155 9.37 -5.14 6.90
N ALA A 156 8.76 -4.18 7.59
CA ALA A 156 9.41 -3.46 8.66
C ALA A 156 9.54 -4.34 9.90
N LYS A 157 10.77 -4.48 10.42
CA LYS A 157 11.09 -5.27 11.63
C LYS A 157 10.29 -4.85 12.87
N SER A 158 9.82 -3.61 12.93
CA SER A 158 9.18 -3.02 14.11
C SER A 158 7.74 -2.56 13.86
N CYS A 159 7.04 -3.12 12.87
CA CYS A 159 5.66 -2.72 12.57
C CYS A 159 4.61 -3.32 13.52
N LEU A 160 4.88 -4.45 14.19
CA LEU A 160 3.90 -5.17 15.03
C LEU A 160 3.28 -4.36 16.16
N LEU A 161 3.90 -3.24 16.56
CA LEU A 161 3.34 -2.34 17.56
C LEU A 161 2.16 -1.49 17.03
N TRP A 162 2.01 -1.38 15.71
CA TRP A 162 1.03 -0.47 15.09
C TRP A 162 0.36 -1.04 13.84
N ALA A 163 0.91 -2.06 13.19
CA ALA A 163 0.29 -2.78 12.07
C ALA A 163 0.56 -4.28 12.20
N LEU A 164 -0.32 -5.11 11.64
CA LEU A 164 -0.12 -6.56 11.57
C LEU A 164 1.02 -6.91 10.61
N HIS A 165 1.01 -6.25 9.44
CA HIS A 165 2.07 -6.31 8.44
C HIS A 165 2.20 -4.94 7.78
N LEU A 166 3.43 -4.56 7.44
CA LEU A 166 3.73 -3.44 6.53
C LEU A 166 4.43 -4.01 5.31
N HIS A 167 3.79 -3.94 4.15
CA HIS A 167 4.38 -4.32 2.88
C HIS A 167 4.76 -3.06 2.10
N VAL A 168 6.05 -2.85 1.86
CA VAL A 168 6.53 -1.73 1.03
C VAL A 168 6.92 -2.26 -0.35
N PHE A 169 6.27 -1.75 -1.39
CA PHE A 169 6.55 -2.08 -2.79
C PHE A 169 7.22 -0.91 -3.50
N THR A 170 8.51 -1.05 -3.79
CA THR A 170 9.30 -0.07 -4.54
C THR A 170 9.43 -0.52 -6.00
N LEU A 171 9.83 0.38 -6.90
CA LEU A 171 10.14 -0.02 -8.27
C LEU A 171 11.28 -1.06 -8.31
N GLU A 172 12.27 -0.86 -7.45
CA GLU A 172 13.43 -1.73 -7.29
C GLU A 172 13.02 -3.13 -6.85
N SER A 173 12.08 -3.25 -5.90
CA SER A 173 11.64 -4.56 -5.39
C SER A 173 10.87 -5.37 -6.43
N VAL A 174 10.20 -4.71 -7.37
CA VAL A 174 9.44 -5.38 -8.43
C VAL A 174 10.21 -5.53 -9.75
N LYS A 175 11.33 -4.83 -9.93
CA LYS A 175 12.08 -4.75 -11.20
C LYS A 175 12.48 -6.12 -11.76
N ALA A 176 12.92 -7.05 -10.90
CA ALA A 176 13.35 -8.39 -11.29
C ALA A 176 12.23 -9.27 -11.89
N TYR A 177 10.99 -8.80 -11.82
CA TYR A 177 9.80 -9.59 -12.10
C TYR A 177 8.97 -9.05 -13.27
N ILE A 178 9.32 -7.86 -13.75
CA ILE A 178 8.67 -7.19 -14.88
C ILE A 178 8.79 -8.01 -16.18
N HIS A 179 9.82 -8.86 -16.30
CA HIS A 179 10.06 -9.67 -17.50
C HIS A 179 9.35 -11.04 -17.48
N LYS A 180 8.68 -11.41 -16.39
CA LYS A 180 7.94 -12.68 -16.31
C LYS A 180 6.55 -12.53 -16.94
N SER A 181 6.20 -13.44 -17.86
CA SER A 181 4.91 -13.48 -18.53
C SER A 181 4.26 -14.86 -18.37
N PRO A 182 3.01 -14.97 -17.86
CA PRO A 182 2.19 -13.86 -17.38
C PRO A 182 2.75 -13.25 -16.08
N MET A 183 2.72 -11.93 -15.98
CA MET A 183 3.16 -11.20 -14.79
C MET A 183 2.20 -11.47 -13.64
N ASP A 184 2.76 -11.57 -12.43
CA ASP A 184 1.95 -11.61 -11.21
C ASP A 184 1.07 -10.37 -11.11
N ARG A 185 -0.16 -10.57 -10.63
CA ARG A 185 -1.19 -9.52 -10.66
C ARG A 185 -0.90 -8.37 -9.72
N MET A 186 -0.28 -8.63 -8.56
CA MET A 186 0.12 -7.58 -7.63
C MET A 186 1.30 -6.79 -8.20
N ILE A 187 2.29 -7.48 -8.76
CA ILE A 187 3.44 -6.84 -9.44
C ILE A 187 2.97 -5.95 -10.58
N ALA A 188 2.06 -6.46 -11.41
CA ALA A 188 1.47 -5.71 -12.50
C ALA A 188 0.72 -4.47 -11.99
N LEU A 189 -0.02 -4.59 -10.88
CA LEU A 189 -0.70 -3.47 -10.24
C LEU A 189 0.27 -2.39 -9.77
N ILE A 190 1.35 -2.78 -9.06
CA ILE A 190 2.39 -1.86 -8.62
C ILE A 190 3.05 -1.17 -9.81
N CYS A 191 3.40 -1.92 -10.86
CA CYS A 191 4.01 -1.35 -12.06
C CYS A 191 3.10 -0.34 -12.75
N CYS A 192 1.80 -0.62 -12.86
CA CYS A 192 0.82 0.33 -13.38
C CYS A 192 0.76 1.63 -12.57
N ILE A 193 0.83 1.54 -11.25
CA ILE A 193 0.80 2.70 -10.35
C ILE A 193 2.09 3.50 -10.47
N VAL A 194 3.26 2.85 -10.32
CA VAL A 194 4.57 3.52 -10.26
C VAL A 194 5.00 4.06 -11.63
N GLN A 195 4.65 3.39 -12.72
CA GLN A 195 5.04 3.78 -14.09
C GLN A 195 3.89 4.41 -14.88
N ALA A 196 2.88 4.93 -14.18
CA ALA A 196 1.65 5.52 -14.69
C ALA A 196 1.79 6.46 -15.90
N ASP A 197 2.89 7.22 -15.97
CA ASP A 197 3.13 8.20 -17.03
C ASP A 197 4.10 7.72 -18.13
N LYS A 198 4.73 6.54 -17.95
CA LYS A 198 5.75 6.00 -18.87
C LYS A 198 5.27 4.82 -19.70
N LEU A 199 4.22 4.12 -19.27
CA LEU A 199 3.72 2.93 -19.95
C LEU A 199 2.57 3.24 -20.90
N SER A 200 2.78 3.09 -22.20
CA SER A 200 1.68 3.01 -23.17
C SER A 200 1.16 1.58 -23.30
N GLU A 201 -0.14 1.43 -23.57
CA GLU A 201 -0.77 0.13 -23.81
C GLU A 201 -0.18 -0.60 -25.03
N SER A 202 0.34 0.16 -26.00
CA SER A 202 1.00 -0.37 -27.20
C SER A 202 2.38 -0.97 -26.94
N GLN A 203 3.05 -0.55 -25.86
CA GLN A 203 4.39 -1.03 -25.49
C GLN A 203 4.36 -2.24 -24.55
N CYS A 204 3.23 -2.47 -23.87
CA CYS A 204 3.11 -3.56 -22.92
C CYS A 204 2.51 -4.80 -23.59
N GLN A 205 3.27 -5.89 -23.70
CA GLN A 205 2.77 -7.15 -24.28
C GLN A 205 2.09 -8.08 -23.27
N ASP A 206 2.34 -7.88 -21.98
CA ASP A 206 1.78 -8.73 -20.93
C ASP A 206 0.25 -8.55 -20.79
N PRO A 207 -0.55 -9.64 -20.81
CA PRO A 207 -2.01 -9.57 -20.79
C PRO A 207 -2.58 -9.04 -19.45
N THR A 208 -1.88 -9.28 -18.33
CA THR A 208 -2.28 -8.78 -17.00
C THR A 208 -2.13 -7.27 -16.93
N MET A 209 -0.99 -6.76 -17.38
CA MET A 209 -0.71 -5.33 -17.47
C MET A 209 -1.66 -4.61 -18.44
N LYS A 210 -1.92 -5.15 -19.64
CA LYS A 210 -2.90 -4.58 -20.59
C LYS A 210 -4.27 -4.39 -19.92
N THR A 211 -4.70 -5.39 -19.16
CA THR A 211 -5.97 -5.35 -18.43
C THR A 211 -6.00 -4.23 -17.39
N LEU A 212 -4.94 -4.07 -16.62
CA LEU A 212 -4.87 -3.05 -15.56
C LEU A 212 -4.73 -1.63 -16.14
N LEU A 213 -3.97 -1.46 -17.22
CA LEU A 213 -3.83 -0.18 -17.92
C LEU A 213 -5.17 0.32 -18.47
N LYS A 214 -6.05 -0.58 -18.93
CA LYS A 214 -7.42 -0.22 -19.34
C LYS A 214 -8.27 0.33 -18.19
N LEU A 215 -8.07 -0.19 -16.97
CA LEU A 215 -8.76 0.32 -15.77
C LEU A 215 -8.15 1.63 -15.24
N PHE A 216 -6.93 1.95 -15.66
CA PHE A 216 -6.18 3.12 -15.20
C PHE A 216 -6.39 4.38 -16.06
N LYS A 217 -6.86 4.23 -17.31
CA LYS A 217 -7.22 5.33 -18.23
C LYS A 217 -8.52 6.00 -17.78
#